data_AF-A0A418LUJ0-F1
#
_entry.id   AF-A0A418LUJ0-F1
#
_cell.length_a   1.000
_cell.length_b   1.000
_cell.length_c   1.000
_cell.angle_alpha   90.00
_cell.angle_beta   90.00
_cell.angle_gamma   90.00
#
_symmetry.space_group_name_H-M   'P 1'
#
loop_
_entity.id
_entity.type
_entity.pdbx_description
1 polymer ?
#
loop_
_entity_poly.entity_id
_entity_poly.type
_entity_poly.pdbx_seq_one_letter_code
_entity_poly.pdbx_strand_id
1 'polypeptide(L)' 'MKTSKAYRFRFYPTAEQAQLLSRTFGCVRYVYNWALKAKTDAYYNEGKRLYYKDLSAKLTILKQQPETVWLNEVSSVA' A
#
# COMPACT_ATOMS: atom_id res chain seq x y z
N MET A 1 27.32 27.71 -3.41
CA MET A 1 27.29 26.32 -2.91
C MET A 1 25.96 26.11 -2.18
N LYS A 2 25.12 25.16 -2.59
CA LYS A 2 23.80 24.95 -1.98
C LYS A 2 23.95 23.97 -0.81
N THR A 3 23.83 24.46 0.43
CA THR A 3 23.95 23.63 1.63
C THR A 3 22.62 22.92 1.89
N SER A 4 22.60 21.59 1.77
CA SER A 4 21.44 20.78 2.13
C SER A 4 21.48 20.45 3.61
N LYS A 5 20.43 20.78 4.36
CA LYS A 5 20.24 20.35 5.75
C LYS A 5 19.41 19.08 5.78
N ALA A 6 19.83 18.08 6.55
CA ALA A 6 19.06 16.89 6.85
C ALA A 6 18.84 16.80 8.36
N TYR A 7 17.66 16.32 8.76
CA TYR A 7 17.29 16.14 10.16
C TYR A 7 16.93 14.68 10.40
N ARG A 8 17.34 14.15 11.55
CA ARG A 8 16.98 12.81 12.01
C ARG A 8 16.21 12.93 13.31
N PHE A 9 14.99 12.41 13.31
CA PHE A 9 14.14 12.37 14.49
C PHE A 9 13.91 10.93 14.92
N ARG A 10 13.73 10.73 16.22
CA ARG A 10 13.22 9.47 16.78
C ARG A 10 11.81 9.73 17.29
N PHE A 11 10.89 8.88 16.88
CA PHE A 11 9.50 8.92 17.28
C PHE A 11 9.23 7.84 18.32
N TYR A 12 8.47 8.18 19.36
CA TYR A 12 8.05 7.27 20.43
C TYR A 12 6.51 7.22 20.43
N PRO A 13 5.90 6.26 19.72
CA PRO A 13 4.44 6.19 19.63
C PRO A 13 3.79 5.82 20.97
N THR A 14 2.59 6.33 21.21
CA THR A 14 1.67 5.72 22.19
C THR A 14 1.24 4.33 21.72
N ALA A 15 0.66 3.52 22.61
CA ALA A 15 0.16 2.19 22.26
C ALA A 15 -0.84 2.21 21.08
N GLU A 16 -1.77 3.18 21.09
CA GLU A 16 -2.76 3.38 20.03
C GLU A 16 -2.09 3.75 18.69
N GLN A 17 -1.10 4.65 18.72
CA GLN A 17 -0.34 5.03 17.52
C GLN A 17 0.44 3.85 16.96
N ALA A 18 1.09 3.05 17.81
CA ALA A 18 1.84 1.87 17.40
C ALA A 18 0.92 0.84 16.72
N GLN A 19 -0.30 0.64 17.25
CA GLN A 19 -1.29 -0.24 16.65
C GLN A 19 -1.76 0.28 15.28
N LEU A 20 -2.06 1.58 15.17
CA LEU A 20 -2.44 2.20 13.91
C LEU A 20 -1.34 2.09 12.85
N LEU A 21 -0.08 2.32 13.24
CA LEU A 21 1.07 2.16 12.35
C LEU A 21 1.22 0.71 11.90
N SER A 22 1.08 -0.26 12.81
CA SER A 22 1.13 -1.68 12.48
C SER A 22 0.07 -2.07 11.43
N ARG A 23 -1.19 -1.65 11.63
CA ARG A 23 -2.27 -1.85 10.66
C ARG A 23 -1.97 -1.18 9.32
N THR A 24 -1.49 0.06 9.36
CA THR A 24 -1.15 0.82 8.14
C THR A 24 -0.06 0.12 7.35
N PHE A 25 1.04 -0.27 7.99
CA PHE A 25 2.13 -0.97 7.33
C PHE A 25 1.74 -2.36 6.83
N GLY A 26 0.86 -3.06 7.56
CA GLY A 26 0.25 -4.31 7.12
C GLY A 26 -0.53 -4.13 5.82
N CYS A 27 -1.43 -3.14 5.77
CA CYS A 27 -2.21 -2.82 4.56
C CYS A 27 -1.30 -2.44 3.38
N VAL A 28 -0.31 -1.57 3.61
CA VAL A 28 0.64 -1.14 2.56
C VAL A 28 1.41 -2.33 2.00
N ARG A 29 1.95 -3.19 2.87
CA ARG A 29 2.70 -4.38 2.45
C ARG A 29 1.82 -5.34 1.65
N TYR A 30 0.58 -5.57 2.10
CA TYR A 30 -0.35 -6.44 1.41
C TYR A 30 -0.67 -5.91 0.01
N VAL A 31 -1.09 -4.64 -0.10
CA VAL A 31 -1.45 -4.02 -1.39
C VAL A 31 -0.25 -3.97 -2.34
N TYR A 32 0.95 -3.70 -1.84
CA TYR A 32 2.17 -3.73 -2.64
C TYR A 32 2.41 -5.13 -3.24
N ASN A 33 2.38 -6.16 -2.40
CA ASN A 33 2.61 -7.54 -2.85
C ASN A 33 1.53 -8.03 -3.82
N TRP A 34 0.26 -7.71 -3.53
CA TRP A 34 -0.86 -7.99 -4.42
C TRP A 34 -0.68 -7.31 -5.79
N ALA A 35 -0.33 -6.02 -5.81
CA ALA A 35 -0.13 -5.26 -7.04
C ALA A 35 1.07 -5.79 -7.83
N LEU A 36 2.18 -6.11 -7.14
CA LEU A 36 3.34 -6.74 -7.77
C LEU A 36 2.96 -8.06 -8.42
N LYS A 37 2.25 -8.93 -7.71
CA LYS A 37 1.75 -10.20 -8.25
C LYS A 37 0.84 -9.99 -9.46
N ALA A 38 -0.14 -9.09 -9.38
CA ALA A 38 -1.04 -8.80 -10.49
C ALA A 38 -0.29 -8.32 -11.75
N LYS A 39 0.75 -7.50 -11.59
CA LYS A 39 1.59 -7.05 -12.72
C LYS A 39 2.41 -8.20 -13.31
N THR A 40 3.01 -9.03 -12.45
CA THR A 40 3.78 -10.20 -12.86
C THR A 40 2.90 -11.17 -13.64
N ASP A 41 1.73 -11.52 -13.09
CA ASP A 41 0.80 -12.46 -13.72
C ASP A 41 0.30 -11.90 -15.08
N ALA A 42 -0.07 -10.62 -15.15
CA ALA A 42 -0.49 -10.00 -16.41
C ALA A 42 0.61 -10.01 -17.49
N TYR A 43 1.87 -9.82 -17.08
CA TYR A 43 2.98 -9.84 -18.03
C TYR A 43 3.28 -11.25 -18.53
N TYR A 44 3.45 -12.22 -17.63
CA TYR A 44 3.86 -13.57 -18.01
C TYR A 44 2.74 -14.41 -18.61
N ASN A 45 1.49 -14.22 -18.18
CA ASN A 45 0.37 -15.06 -18.63
C ASN A 45 -0.41 -14.43 -19.78
N GLU A 46 -0.50 -13.09 -19.82
CA GLU A 46 -1.32 -12.38 -20.82
C GLU A 46 -0.49 -11.55 -21.81
N GLY A 47 0.82 -11.39 -21.58
CA GLY A 47 1.67 -10.50 -22.37
C GLY A 47 1.32 -9.01 -22.21
N LYS A 48 0.59 -8.65 -21.15
CA LYS A 48 0.09 -7.29 -20.92
C LYS A 48 0.85 -6.58 -19.81
N ARG A 49 0.88 -5.25 -19.89
CA ARG A 49 1.43 -4.40 -18.83
C ARG A 49 0.30 -3.65 -18.14
N LEU A 50 0.19 -3.81 -16.82
CA LEU A 50 -0.72 -3.02 -15.99
C LEU A 50 -0.06 -1.72 -15.51
N TYR A 51 -0.83 -0.65 -15.58
CA TYR A 51 -0.46 0.68 -15.10
C TYR A 51 -1.19 1.00 -13.78
N TYR A 52 -0.85 2.15 -13.19
CA TYR A 52 -1.44 2.61 -11.94
C TYR A 52 -2.98 2.66 -12.01
N LYS A 53 -3.55 3.19 -13.11
CA LYS A 53 -5.01 3.30 -13.27
C LYS A 53 -5.69 1.93 -13.21
N ASP A 54 -5.10 0.92 -13.85
CA ASP A 54 -5.64 -0.45 -13.86
C ASP A 54 -5.63 -1.07 -12.46
N LEU A 55 -4.51 -0.90 -11.74
CA LEU A 55 -4.35 -1.41 -10.38
C LEU A 55 -5.24 -0.66 -9.39
N SER A 56 -5.43 0.64 -9.55
CA SER A 56 -6.32 1.45 -8.71
C SER A 56 -7.76 0.99 -8.85
N ALA A 57 -8.25 0.78 -10.09
CA ALA A 57 -9.58 0.23 -10.34
C ALA A 57 -9.76 -1.17 -9.74
N LYS A 58 -8.77 -2.06 -9.92
CA LYS A 58 -8.78 -3.41 -9.32
C LYS A 58 -8.75 -3.36 -7.79
N LEU A 59 -7.99 -2.43 -7.21
CA LEU A 59 -7.88 -2.27 -5.75
C LEU A 59 -9.20 -1.82 -5.13
N THR A 60 -9.96 -0.97 -5.79
CA THR A 60 -11.32 -0.59 -5.35
C THR A 60 -12.22 -1.80 -5.19
N ILE A 61 -12.17 -2.74 -6.14
CA ILE A 61 -12.94 -3.99 -6.06
C ILE A 61 -12.39 -4.91 -4.97
N LEU A 62 -11.06 -5.09 -4.90
CA LEU A 62 -10.41 -5.89 -3.86
C LEU A 62 -10.84 -5.44 -2.46
N LYS A 63 -10.88 -4.13 -2.20
CA LYS A 63 -11.28 -3.56 -0.91
C LYS A 63 -12.75 -3.81 -0.53
N GLN A 64 -13.58 -4.26 -1.47
CA GLN A 64 -15.00 -4.60 -1.21
C GLN A 64 -15.19 -6.08 -0.89
N GLN A 65 -14.20 -6.93 -1.16
CA GLN A 65 -14.33 -8.37 -0.92
C GLN A 65 -14.25 -8.69 0.58
N PRO A 66 -15.04 -9.66 1.09
CA PRO A 66 -15.07 -9.99 2.52
C PRO A 66 -13.70 -10.31 3.13
N GLU A 67 -12.82 -10.98 2.36
CA GLU A 67 -11.47 -11.38 2.78
C GLU A 67 -10.49 -10.21 2.91
N THR A 68 -10.79 -9.07 2.28
CA THR A 68 -9.89 -7.91 2.15
C THR A 68 -10.54 -6.59 2.55
N VAL A 69 -11.76 -6.63 3.11
CA VAL A 69 -12.47 -5.43 3.60
C VAL A 69 -11.70 -4.68 4.68
N TRP A 70 -10.86 -5.39 5.46
CA TRP A 70 -9.98 -4.83 6.49
C TRP A 70 -8.96 -3.82 5.93
N LEU A 71 -8.69 -3.82 4.62
CA LEU A 71 -7.87 -2.79 3.96
C LEU A 71 -8.50 -1.39 4.01
N ASN A 72 -9.75 -1.26 4.46
CA ASN A 72 -10.43 0.01 4.70
C ASN A 72 -10.34 0.49 6.16
N GLU A 73 -9.76 -0.31 7.06
CA GLU A 73 -9.60 0.08 8.48
C GLU A 73 -8.58 1.19 8.69
N VAL A 74 -7.77 1.49 7.67
CA VAL A 74 -6.78 2.57 7.68
C VAL A 74 -7.04 3.56 6.56
N SER A 75 -6.69 4.81 6.81
CA SER A 75 -6.77 5.87 5.81
C SER A 75 -5.91 5.54 4.59
N SER A 76 -6.46 5.73 3.39
CA SER A 76 -5.78 5.53 2.11
C SER A 76 -5.64 6.82 1.30
N VAL A 77 -5.28 7.91 1.97
CA VAL A 77 -5.03 9.22 1.34
C VAL A 77 -3.77 9.12 0.48
N ALA A 78 -3.87 9.62 -0.76
CA ALA A 78 -2.78 9.74 -1.73
C ALA A 78 -2.16 11.13 -1.69
#